data_AF-A0A839E3K7-F1
#
_entry.id   AF-A0A839E3K7-F1
#
_cell.length_a   1.000
_cell.length_b   1.000
_cell.length_c   1.000
_cell.angle_alpha   90.00
_cell.angle_beta   90.00
_cell.angle_gamma   90.00
#
_symmetry.space_group_name_H-M   'P 1'
#
loop_
_entity.id
_entity.type
_entity.pdbx_description
1 polymer ?
#
loop_
_entity_poly.entity_id
_entity_poly.type
_entity_poly.pdbx_seq_one_letter_code
_entity_poly.pdbx_strand_id
1 'polypeptide(L)' 'MNLDALDLNLVPVLRALLGERNVTRAGSRVGLSQPATSAALA' A
#
# COMPACT_ATOMS: atom_id res chain seq x y z
N MET A 1 11.09 -16.91 8.11
CA MET A 1 10.59 -15.64 7.52
C MET A 1 11.80 -14.76 7.29
N ASN A 2 12.03 -14.31 6.06
CA ASN A 2 13.16 -13.46 5.73
C ASN A 2 12.69 -12.00 5.79
N LEU A 3 12.91 -11.34 6.93
CA LEU A 3 12.43 -9.97 7.17
C LEU A 3 13.20 -8.95 6.32
N ASP A 4 14.39 -9.29 5.85
CA ASP A 4 15.21 -8.43 4.98
C ASP A 4 14.61 -8.28 3.57
N ALA A 5 13.73 -9.21 3.17
CA ALA A 5 13.03 -9.16 1.89
C ALA A 5 11.71 -8.36 1.96
N LEU A 6 11.31 -7.90 3.15
CA LEU A 6 10.08 -7.15 3.34
C LEU A 6 10.32 -5.67 3.07
N ASP A 7 9.69 -5.13 2.02
CA ASP A 7 9.69 -3.69 1.78
C ASP A 7 8.80 -2.98 2.81
N LEU A 8 9.42 -2.43 3.85
CA LEU A 8 8.73 -1.70 4.91
C LEU A 8 8.08 -0.40 4.42
N ASN A 9 8.43 0.10 3.23
CA ASN A 9 7.74 1.24 2.62
C ASN A 9 6.30 0.90 2.21
N LEU A 10 5.92 -0.38 2.21
CA LEU A 10 4.55 -0.84 1.94
C LEU A 10 3.63 -0.80 3.16
N VAL A 11 4.18 -0.70 4.37
CA VAL A 11 3.38 -0.67 5.62
C VAL A 11 2.36 0.48 5.66
N PRO A 12 2.68 1.72 5.22
CA PRO A 12 1.71 2.80 5.11
C PRO A 12 0.56 2.49 4.13
N VAL A 13 0.87 1.87 3.00
CA VAL A 13 -0.12 1.46 1.97
C VAL A 13 -1.06 0.40 2.54
N LEU A 14 -0.52 -0.62 3.19
CA LEU A 14 -1.30 -1.67 3.84
C LEU A 14 -2.21 -1.12 4.94
N ARG A 15 -1.70 -0.22 5.78
CA ARG A 15 -2.50 0.46 6.82
C ARG A 15 -3.65 1.26 6.23
N ALA A 16 -3.40 2.00 5.15
CA ALA A 16 -4.45 2.75 4.46
C ALA A 16 -5.50 1.80 3.85
N LEU A 17 -5.08 0.69 3.25
CA LEU A 17 -6.00 -0.29 2.67
C LEU A 17 -6.92 -0.93 3.71
N LEU A 18 -6.39 -1.29 4.88
CA LEU A 18 -7.18 -1.86 5.98
C LEU A 18 -8.26 -0.88 6.49
N GLY A 19 -7.97 0.44 6.46
CA GLY A 19 -8.92 1.48 6.86
C GLY A 19 -9.96 1.80 5.78
N GLU A 20 -9.53 1.99 4.53
CA GLU A 20 -10.39 2.43 3.43
C GLU A 20 -11.20 1.28 2.79
N ARG A 21 -10.72 0.04 2.91
CA ARG A 21 -11.24 -1.15 2.21
C ARG A 21 -11.43 -0.92 0.69
N ASN A 22 -10.64 -0.01 0.14
CA ASN A 22 -10.69 0.42 -1.25
C ASN A 22 -9.29 0.89 -1.69
N VAL A 23 -8.74 0.24 -2.73
CA VAL A 23 -7.37 0.49 -3.21
C VAL A 23 -7.18 1.92 -3.72
N THR A 24 -8.15 2.46 -4.46
CA THR A 24 -8.05 3.83 -4.99
C THR A 24 -8.03 4.87 -3.88
N ARG A 25 -8.93 4.75 -2.89
CA ARG A 25 -8.97 5.68 -1.74
C ARG A 25 -7.72 5.54 -0.86
N ALA A 26 -7.23 4.30 -0.66
CA ALA A 26 -6.01 4.05 0.09
C ALA A 26 -4.80 4.72 -0.60
N GLY A 27 -4.69 4.58 -1.92
CA GLY A 27 -3.66 5.24 -2.73
C GLY A 27 -3.71 6.76 -2.62
N SER A 28 -4.90 7.36 -2.82
CA SER A 28 -5.09 8.81 -2.66
C SER A 28 -4.71 9.30 -1.27
N ARG A 29 -4.99 8.52 -0.21
CA ARG A 29 -4.66 8.87 1.18
C ARG A 29 -3.16 8.90 1.45
N VAL A 30 -2.36 8.12 0.73
CA VAL A 30 -0.89 8.06 0.89
C VAL A 30 -0.14 8.78 -0.22
N GLY A 31 -0.83 9.54 -1.08
CA GLY A 31 -0.22 10.32 -2.17
C GLY A 31 0.25 9.47 -3.36
N LEU A 32 -0.26 8.25 -3.52
CA LEU A 32 0.05 7.37 -4.65
C LEU A 32 -1.03 7.44 -5.73
N SER A 33 -0.62 7.28 -6.98
CA SER A 33 -1.54 7.01 -8.08
C SER A 33 -2.13 5.60 -7.92
N GLN A 34 -3.30 5.35 -8.50
CA GLN A 34 -3.91 4.02 -8.46
C GLN A 34 -3.01 2.92 -9.06
N PRO A 35 -2.31 3.11 -10.20
CA PRO A 35 -1.37 2.12 -10.72
C PRO A 35 -0.20 1.85 -9.77
N ALA A 36 0.37 2.88 -9.15
CA ALA A 36 1.44 2.72 -8.16
C ALA A 36 0.96 1.99 -6.91
N THR A 37 -0.28 2.27 -6.48
CA THR A 37 -0.90 1.59 -5.33
C THR A 37 -1.16 0.11 -5.62
N SER A 38 -1.62 -0.23 -6.83
CA SER A 38 -1.80 -1.63 -7.24
C SER A 38 -0.48 -2.37 -7.37
N ALA A 39 0.58 -1.75 -7.90
CA ALA A 39 1.91 -2.36 -7.97
C ALA A 39 2.52 -2.60 -6.57
N ALA A 40 2.24 -1.72 -5.61
CA ALA A 40 2.67 -1.86 -4.21
C ALA A 40 1.94 -2.99 -3.44
N LEU A 41 0.84 -3.50 -3.97
CA LEU A 41 0.01 -4.55 -3.34
C LEU A 41 0.05 -5.89 -4.09
N ALA A 42 0.72 -5.95 -5.24
CA ALA A 42 0.86 -7.15 -6.09
C ALA A 42 2.02 -8.03 -5.61
#